data_AF-A0A0S9QMF9-F1
#
_entry.id   AF-A0A0S9QMF9-F1
#
_cell.length_a   1.000
_cell.length_b   1.000
_cell.length_c   1.000
_cell.angle_alpha   90.00
_cell.angle_beta   90.00
_cell.angle_gamma   90.00
#
_symmetry.space_group_name_H-M   'P 1'
#
loop_
_entity.id
_entity.type
_entity.pdbx_description
1 polymer ?
#
loop_
_entity_poly.entity_id
_entity_poly.type
_entity_poly.pdbx_seq_one_letter_code
_entity_poly.pdbx_strand_id
1 'polypeptide(L)'
;MPDTDAPTPARRPLRERVREAGGWYAFLNANLIRVAGPAAVGPYETTPPPSQAERAERACPLCGAPISQHTFDRSGPKPLMHCP
;
A
#
# COMPACT_ATOMS: atom_id res chain seq x y z
N MET A 1 32.22 19.27 -39.91
CA MET A 1 30.87 19.24 -39.30
C MET A 1 30.38 17.81 -39.45
N PRO A 2 30.29 16.99 -38.38
CA PRO A 2 29.76 15.64 -38.55
C PRO A 2 28.25 15.71 -38.81
N ASP A 3 27.81 14.99 -39.84
CA ASP A 3 26.43 14.87 -40.28
C ASP A 3 25.51 14.45 -39.13
N THR A 4 24.55 15.32 -38.79
CA THR A 4 23.61 15.13 -37.66
C THR A 4 22.30 14.44 -38.10
N ASP A 5 22.18 14.01 -39.35
CA ASP A 5 20.93 13.47 -39.94
C ASP A 5 20.75 11.94 -39.78
N ALA A 6 21.24 11.35 -38.69
CA ALA A 6 20.92 9.97 -38.38
C ALA A 6 19.40 9.84 -38.08
N PRO A 7 18.64 9.02 -38.81
CA PRO A 7 17.21 8.89 -38.59
C PRO A 7 16.94 8.36 -37.19
N THR A 8 16.21 9.13 -36.38
CA THR A 8 15.81 8.70 -35.04
C THR A 8 14.96 7.43 -35.16
N PRO A 9 15.27 6.34 -34.44
CA PRO A 9 14.50 5.12 -34.54
C PRO A 9 13.02 5.40 -34.25
N ALA A 10 12.15 4.94 -35.14
CA ALA A 10 10.71 5.13 -35.03
C ALA A 10 10.22 4.57 -33.68
N ARG A 11 9.52 5.41 -32.91
CA ARG A 11 8.95 4.96 -31.63
C ARG A 11 7.98 3.82 -31.89
N ARG A 12 8.11 2.76 -31.10
CA ARG A 12 7.20 1.60 -31.14
C ARG A 12 5.74 2.03 -30.98
N PRO A 13 4.78 1.36 -31.64
CA PRO A 13 3.37 1.70 -31.56
C PRO A 13 2.85 1.59 -30.12
N LEU A 14 1.96 2.51 -29.73
CA LEU A 14 1.47 2.64 -28.35
C LEU A 14 0.88 1.33 -27.80
N ARG A 15 0.10 0.63 -28.61
CA ARG A 15 -0.53 -0.66 -28.24
C ARG A 15 0.48 -1.72 -27.78
N GLU A 16 1.66 -1.75 -28.39
CA GLU A 16 2.70 -2.72 -28.07
C GLU A 16 3.36 -2.37 -26.74
N ARG A 17 3.67 -1.08 -26.54
CA ARG A 17 4.24 -0.56 -25.29
C ARG A 17 3.31 -0.80 -24.10
N VAL A 18 1.99 -0.65 -24.30
CA VAL A 18 0.99 -0.94 -23.26
C VAL A 18 0.95 -2.43 -22.93
N ARG A 19 1.01 -3.30 -23.95
CA ARG A 19 1.03 -4.75 -23.75
C ARG A 19 2.27 -5.20 -22.99
N GLU A 20 3.45 -4.70 -23.35
CA GLU A 20 4.71 -5.01 -22.67
C GLU A 20 4.76 -4.52 -21.23
N ALA A 21 4.10 -3.39 -20.94
CA ALA A 21 4.00 -2.86 -19.58
C ALA A 21 3.06 -3.68 -18.68
N GLY A 22 2.35 -4.69 -19.19
CA GLY A 22 1.37 -5.47 -18.43
C GLY A 22 -0.05 -4.88 -18.45
N GLY A 23 -0.37 -4.05 -19.44
CA GLY A 23 -1.70 -3.45 -19.63
C GLY A 23 -1.75 -1.95 -19.32
N TRP A 24 -2.93 -1.35 -19.55
CA TRP A 24 -3.13 0.11 -19.43
C TRP A 24 -2.83 0.66 -18.04
N TYR A 25 -3.26 -0.04 -17.00
CA TYR A 25 -3.02 0.37 -15.61
C TYR A 25 -1.53 0.52 -15.31
N ALA A 26 -0.75 -0.52 -15.60
CA ALA A 26 0.69 -0.52 -15.35
C ALA A 26 1.43 0.48 -16.24
N PHE A 27 1.05 0.60 -17.52
CA PHE A 27 1.61 1.62 -18.41
C PHE A 27 1.38 3.04 -17.88
N LEU A 28 0.14 3.38 -17.50
CA LEU A 28 -0.18 4.71 -16.98
C LEU A 28 0.56 5.00 -15.67
N ASN A 29 0.56 4.07 -14.72
CA ASN A 29 1.30 4.24 -13.46
C ASN A 29 2.80 4.43 -13.69
N ALA A 30 3.42 3.63 -14.56
CA ALA A 30 4.85 3.76 -14.86
C ALA A 30 5.22 5.10 -15.52
N ASN A 31 4.30 5.71 -16.26
CA ASN A 31 4.51 7.06 -16.81
C ASN A 31 4.24 8.13 -15.76
N LEU A 32 3.19 7.99 -14.96
CA LEU A 32 2.80 8.95 -13.93
C LEU A 32 3.87 9.06 -12.84
N ILE A 33 4.43 7.94 -12.38
CA ILE A 33 5.48 7.92 -11.35
C ILE A 33 6.71 8.73 -11.76
N ARG A 34 7.07 8.76 -13.06
CA ARG A 34 8.22 9.53 -13.55
C ARG A 34 8.03 11.05 -13.46
N VAL A 35 6.78 11.52 -13.49
CA VAL A 35 6.46 12.95 -13.48
C VAL A 35 5.92 13.45 -12.14
N ALA A 36 5.12 12.63 -11.45
CA ALA A 36 4.43 12.98 -10.22
C ALA A 36 5.04 12.29 -8.98
N GLY A 37 5.99 11.37 -9.16
CA GLY A 37 6.52 10.52 -8.09
C GLY A 37 5.62 9.33 -7.77
N PRO A 38 6.13 8.36 -6.98
CA PRO A 38 5.32 7.27 -6.45
C PRO A 38 4.23 7.81 -5.52
N ALA A 39 3.19 7.00 -5.28
CA ALA A 39 2.16 7.36 -4.32
C ALA A 39 2.81 7.71 -2.97
N ALA A 40 2.51 8.91 -2.45
CA ALA A 40 2.88 9.33 -1.12
C ALA A 40 2.06 8.56 -0.09
N VAL A 41 2.42 7.30 0.15
CA VAL A 41 2.14 6.70 1.44
C VAL A 41 3.08 7.42 2.40
N GLY A 42 2.52 8.09 3.41
CA GLY A 42 3.25 8.98 4.33
C GLY A 42 4.50 8.31 4.92
N PRO A 43 5.38 9.06 5.62
CA PRO A 43 6.67 8.55 6.09
C PRO A 43 6.48 7.14 6.61
N TYR A 44 7.01 6.18 5.85
CA TYR A 44 6.87 4.78 6.21
C TYR A 44 7.54 4.68 7.55
N GLU A 45 6.72 4.49 8.57
CA GLU A 45 7.25 4.11 9.86
C GLU A 45 7.90 2.76 9.63
N THR A 46 9.25 2.76 9.55
CA THR A 46 10.02 1.52 9.34
C THR A 46 9.98 0.66 10.58
N THR A 47 9.55 1.23 11.71
CA THR A 47 9.23 0.46 12.90
C THR A 47 8.14 -0.55 12.54
N PRO A 48 8.41 -1.86 12.70
CA PRO A 48 7.41 -2.88 12.50
C PRO A 48 6.17 -2.56 13.34
N PRO A 49 4.96 -2.86 12.83
CA PRO A 49 3.77 -2.74 13.65
C PRO A 49 3.94 -3.61 14.91
N PRO A 50 3.35 -3.20 16.05
CA PRO A 50 3.39 -4.00 17.26
C PRO A 50 2.87 -5.41 16.99
N SER A 51 3.54 -6.41 17.58
CA SER A 51 3.13 -7.80 17.56
C SER A 51 1.71 -7.96 18.13
N GLN A 52 1.10 -9.13 17.91
CA GLN A 52 -0.23 -9.40 18.46
C GLN A 52 -0.22 -9.38 20.00
N ALA A 53 0.84 -9.91 20.62
CA ALA A 53 1.01 -9.89 22.07
C ALA A 53 1.14 -8.45 22.58
N GLU A 54 2.00 -7.63 21.97
CA GLU A 54 2.16 -6.22 22.35
C GLU A 54 0.87 -5.41 22.16
N ARG A 55 0.05 -5.73 21.15
CA ARG A 55 -1.27 -5.11 20.98
C ARG A 55 -2.27 -5.55 22.04
N ALA A 56 -2.24 -6.81 22.45
CA ALA A 56 -3.12 -7.35 23.47
C ALA A 56 -2.85 -6.76 24.86
N GLU A 57 -1.60 -6.38 25.15
CA GLU A 57 -1.23 -5.73 26.41
C GLU A 57 -1.54 -4.23 26.48
N ARG A 58 -2.01 -3.62 25.37
CA ARG A 58 -2.45 -2.22 25.40
C ARG A 58 -3.72 -2.07 26.24
N ALA A 59 -3.80 -0.96 26.95
CA ALA A 59 -4.96 -0.62 27.76
C ALA A 59 -6.21 -0.44 26.89
N CYS A 60 -7.31 -1.04 27.33
CA CYS A 60 -8.64 -0.76 26.79
C CYS A 60 -8.99 0.72 27.04
N PRO A 61 -9.48 1.47 26.03
CA PRO A 61 -9.80 2.88 26.19
C PRO A 61 -11.03 3.13 27.09
N LEU A 62 -11.77 2.08 27.46
CA LEU A 62 -12.97 2.18 28.29
C LEU A 62 -12.70 1.87 29.76
N CYS A 63 -12.04 0.73 30.04
CA CYS A 63 -11.81 0.27 31.42
C CYS A 63 -10.35 0.40 31.89
N GLY A 64 -9.41 0.66 30.98
CA GLY A 64 -7.98 0.78 31.29
C GLY A 64 -7.24 -0.55 31.46
N ALA A 65 -7.94 -1.68 31.62
CA ALA A 65 -7.30 -3.00 31.73
C ALA A 65 -6.71 -3.47 30.37
N PRO A 66 -5.67 -4.34 30.36
CA PRO A 66 -5.15 -4.94 29.14
C PRO A 66 -6.23 -5.62 28.30
N ILE A 67 -6.19 -5.45 26.98
CA ILE A 67 -7.13 -6.12 26.04
C ILE A 67 -7.06 -7.65 26.19
N SER A 68 -5.91 -8.21 26.57
CA SER A 68 -5.71 -9.64 26.86
C SER A 68 -6.62 -10.19 27.96
N GLN A 69 -7.17 -9.33 28.84
CA GLN A 69 -8.10 -9.72 29.90
C GLN A 69 -9.59 -9.69 29.47
N HIS A 70 -9.88 -9.24 28.25
CA HIS A 70 -11.25 -9.12 27.76
C HIS A 70 -11.74 -10.43 27.14
N THR A 71 -13.04 -10.68 27.23
CA THR A 71 -13.69 -11.76 26.51
C THR A 71 -14.48 -11.22 25.32
N PHE A 72 -14.57 -12.01 24.25
CA PHE A 72 -15.25 -11.60 23.02
C PHE A 72 -16.31 -12.62 22.66
N ASP A 73 -17.58 -12.20 22.67
CA ASP A 73 -18.68 -12.97 22.11
C ASP A 73 -18.75 -12.70 20.60
N ARG A 74 -18.62 -13.77 19.81
CA ARG A 74 -18.69 -13.75 18.34
C ARG A 74 -19.89 -14.55 17.80
N SER A 75 -20.85 -14.92 18.65
CA SER A 75 -22.01 -15.72 18.27
C SER A 75 -23.04 -14.93 17.46
N GLY A 76 -23.12 -13.61 17.69
CA GLY A 76 -24.05 -12.70 17.01
C GLY A 76 -23.50 -12.08 15.71
N PRO A 77 -24.34 -11.29 15.00
CA PRO A 77 -23.93 -10.58 13.78
C PRO A 77 -22.88 -9.49 14.03
N LYS A 78 -22.72 -9.05 15.29
CA LYS A 78 -21.72 -8.09 15.72
C LYS A 78 -20.93 -8.66 16.90
N PRO A 79 -19.59 -8.75 16.81
CA PRO A 79 -18.77 -9.13 17.95
C PRO A 79 -18.95 -8.15 19.11
N LEU A 80 -19.22 -8.69 20.29
CA LEU A 80 -19.30 -7.92 21.53
C LEU A 80 -18.07 -8.21 22.38
N MET A 81 -17.48 -7.17 22.95
CA MET A 81 -16.35 -7.25 23.88
C MET A 81 -16.88 -7.02 25.30
N HIS A 82 -16.46 -7.84 26.25
CA HIS A 82 -16.75 -7.67 27.67
C HIS A 82 -15.46 -7.28 28.40
N CYS A 83 -15.53 -6.20 29.17
CA CYS A 83 -14.47 -5.80 30.09
C CYS A 83 -14.38 -6.80 31.25
N PRO A 84 -13.18 -7.01 31.81
CA PRO A 84 -12.99 -7.81 33.02
C PRO A 84 -13.67 -7.18 34.25
#